data_AF-A0A7S2BLT9-F1
#
_entry.id   AF-A0A7S2BLT9-F1
#
_cell.length_a   1.000
_cell.length_b   1.000
_cell.length_c   1.000
_cell.angle_alpha   90.00
_cell.angle_beta   90.00
_cell.angle_gamma   90.00
#
_symmetry.space_group_name_H-M   'P 1'
#
loop_
_entity.id
_entity.type
_entity.pdbx_description
1 polymer ?
#
loop_
_entity_poly.entity_id
_entity_poly.type
_entity_poly.pdbx_seq_one_letter_code
_entity_poly.pdbx_strand_id
1 'polypeptide(L)'
;SEREKILICGWRRDIRDTLVHLNGTVAQPASKVDNKNPEKGGGSPDELSEVWILTDRVPVEDRDAFLLNEGLDLDGLDRIEIKHRFGNTAVRRSFENLPMHEFTSVLIFSESSLEQDAMSSDSHNLATLLLVRDLHQIKTAVSRKKMASRISLGLKMHQKVE
;
A
#
# COMPACT_ATOMS: atom_id res chain seq x y z
N SER A 1 3.28 -17.64 2.22
CA SER A 1 2.51 -16.49 1.71
C SER A 1 3.50 -15.54 1.05
N GLU A 2 3.12 -14.87 -0.03
CA GLU A 2 3.99 -13.88 -0.70
C GLU A 2 3.99 -12.55 0.06
N ARG A 3 5.01 -11.72 -0.20
CA ARG A 3 5.13 -10.36 0.30
C ARG A 3 3.96 -9.50 -0.18
N GLU A 4 3.39 -8.70 0.71
CA GLU A 4 2.22 -7.87 0.40
C GLU A 4 2.59 -6.40 0.22
N LYS A 5 1.81 -5.68 -0.59
CA LYS A 5 1.92 -4.23 -0.77
C LYS A 5 0.55 -3.63 -0.52
N ILE A 6 0.39 -2.99 0.62
CA ILE A 6 -0.91 -2.57 1.14
C ILE A 6 -0.97 -1.04 1.07
N LEU A 7 -2.04 -0.50 0.53
CA LEU A 7 -2.33 0.94 0.55
C LEU A 7 -3.41 1.24 1.59
N ILE A 8 -3.14 2.13 2.52
CA ILE A 8 -4.11 2.73 3.43
C ILE A 8 -4.43 4.13 2.92
N CYS A 9 -5.71 4.39 2.65
CA CYS A 9 -6.25 5.69 2.30
C CYS A 9 -6.95 6.29 3.53
N GLY A 10 -6.39 7.38 4.07
CA GLY A 10 -6.90 8.09 5.25
C GLY A 10 -6.07 7.85 6.52
N TRP A 11 -6.41 8.59 7.58
CA TRP A 11 -5.79 8.48 8.91
C TRP A 11 -6.89 8.33 9.97
N ARG A 12 -6.94 7.18 10.64
CA ARG A 12 -7.93 6.87 11.68
C ARG A 12 -7.26 6.81 13.05
N ARG A 13 -8.00 7.09 14.13
CA ARG A 13 -7.47 7.11 15.52
C ARG A 13 -6.89 5.78 16.01
N ASP A 14 -7.23 4.68 15.37
CA ASP A 14 -6.79 3.31 15.64
C ASP A 14 -5.93 2.77 14.47
N ILE A 15 -5.33 3.65 13.67
CA ILE A 15 -4.39 3.26 12.62
C ILE A 15 -3.24 2.45 13.21
N ARG A 16 -2.80 2.81 14.43
CA ARG A 16 -1.82 2.07 15.22
C ARG A 16 -2.23 0.60 15.40
N ASP A 17 -3.46 0.32 15.81
CA ASP A 17 -3.92 -1.06 16.02
C ASP A 17 -4.01 -1.84 14.70
N THR A 18 -4.40 -1.15 13.62
CA THR A 18 -4.37 -1.76 12.28
C THR A 18 -2.94 -2.12 11.86
N LEU A 19 -1.96 -1.24 12.10
CA LEU A 19 -0.55 -1.48 11.77
C LEU A 19 0.03 -2.64 12.59
N VAL A 20 -0.25 -2.70 13.90
CA VAL A 20 0.16 -3.82 14.75
C VAL A 20 -0.47 -5.12 14.27
N HIS A 21 -1.76 -5.10 13.91
CA HIS A 21 -2.44 -6.26 13.39
C HIS A 21 -1.84 -6.72 12.06
N LEU A 22 -1.58 -5.80 11.13
CA LEU A 22 -0.94 -6.10 9.85
C LEU A 22 0.45 -6.70 10.06
N ASN A 23 1.28 -6.13 10.95
CA ASN A 23 2.58 -6.72 11.28
C ASN A 23 2.40 -8.16 11.78
N GLY A 24 1.39 -8.45 12.61
CA GLY A 24 1.12 -9.80 13.10
C GLY A 24 0.58 -10.80 12.07
N THR A 25 -0.09 -10.33 11.01
CA THR A 25 -0.84 -11.21 10.08
C THR A 25 -0.21 -11.41 8.71
N VAL A 26 0.55 -10.45 8.19
CA VAL A 26 1.21 -10.61 6.89
C VAL A 26 2.27 -11.71 6.93
N ALA A 27 2.66 -12.18 5.74
CA ALA A 27 3.70 -13.18 5.58
C ALA A 27 5.00 -12.80 6.32
N GLN A 28 5.59 -13.76 7.03
CA GLN A 28 6.93 -13.57 7.59
C GLN A 28 7.98 -13.51 6.47
N PRO A 29 8.99 -12.63 6.59
CA PRO A 29 10.15 -12.64 5.71
C PRO A 29 10.83 -14.02 5.73
N ALA A 30 11.28 -14.50 4.58
CA ALA A 30 11.89 -15.83 4.45
C ALA A 30 13.12 -15.98 5.36
N SER A 31 13.89 -14.91 5.53
CA SER A 31 15.05 -14.81 6.43
C SER A 31 14.74 -15.06 7.91
N LYS A 32 13.48 -14.93 8.36
CA LYS A 32 13.06 -15.19 9.75
C LYS A 32 12.46 -16.57 9.99
N VAL A 33 12.26 -17.38 8.96
CA VAL A 33 11.65 -18.72 9.07
C VAL A 33 12.60 -19.75 9.70
N ASP A 34 13.92 -19.51 9.62
CA ASP A 34 14.93 -20.37 10.23
C ASP A 34 15.05 -20.13 11.75
N ASN A 35 14.19 -20.80 12.51
CA ASN A 35 14.12 -20.84 13.99
C ASN A 35 15.41 -21.24 14.74
N LYS A 36 16.53 -21.45 14.05
CA LYS A 36 17.80 -21.92 14.65
C LYS A 36 18.71 -20.80 15.13
N ASN A 37 18.46 -19.53 14.78
CA ASN A 37 19.29 -18.43 15.27
C ASN A 37 18.51 -17.10 15.37
N PRO A 38 17.84 -16.82 16.50
CA PRO A 38 17.00 -15.63 16.67
C PRO A 38 17.78 -14.31 16.66
N GLU A 39 19.11 -14.35 16.83
CA GLU A 39 19.96 -13.16 17.03
C GLU A 39 20.38 -12.45 15.72
N LYS A 40 20.04 -12.99 14.55
CA LYS A 40 20.26 -12.33 13.24
C LYS A 40 18.98 -11.72 12.64
N GLY A 41 17.91 -11.61 13.43
CA GLY A 41 16.55 -11.39 12.96
C GLY A 41 16.17 -9.95 12.59
N GLY A 42 16.88 -9.32 11.65
CA GLY A 42 16.33 -8.23 10.84
C GLY A 42 16.04 -8.80 9.46
N GLY A 43 14.76 -8.89 9.06
CA GLY A 43 14.45 -9.18 7.66
C GLY A 43 15.09 -8.10 6.79
N SER A 44 15.71 -8.47 5.66
CA SER A 44 16.20 -7.45 4.72
C SER A 44 15.02 -6.52 4.37
N PRO A 45 15.20 -5.20 4.28
CA PRO A 45 14.12 -4.27 3.93
C PRO A 45 13.38 -4.67 2.63
N ASP A 46 14.09 -5.31 1.71
CA ASP A 46 13.54 -5.79 0.43
C ASP A 46 12.57 -6.98 0.58
N GLU A 47 12.54 -7.63 1.75
CA GLU A 47 11.69 -8.79 2.06
C GLU A 47 10.44 -8.44 2.87
N LEU A 48 10.39 -7.25 3.49
CA LEU A 48 9.25 -6.84 4.35
C LEU A 48 8.05 -6.43 3.50
N SER A 49 6.83 -6.80 3.92
CA SER A 49 5.61 -6.29 3.27
C SER A 49 5.55 -4.76 3.42
N GLU A 50 5.01 -4.04 2.43
CA GLU A 50 4.98 -2.58 2.49
C GLU A 50 3.58 -2.09 2.84
N VAL A 51 3.46 -1.16 3.78
CA VAL A 51 2.22 -0.46 4.12
C VAL A 51 2.37 1.02 3.76
N TRP A 52 1.71 1.44 2.69
CA TRP A 52 1.73 2.81 2.22
C TRP A 52 0.55 3.57 2.82
N ILE A 53 0.77 4.72 3.44
CA ILE A 53 -0.29 5.55 4.04
C ILE A 53 -0.43 6.83 3.23
N LEU A 54 -1.56 6.98 2.52
CA LEU A 54 -1.93 8.18 1.77
C LEU A 54 -3.01 8.96 2.52
N THR A 55 -2.66 10.17 2.93
CA THR A 55 -3.58 11.13 3.57
C THR A 55 -3.01 12.55 3.46
N ASP A 56 -3.87 13.56 3.47
CA ASP A 56 -3.51 14.97 3.58
C ASP A 56 -3.79 15.54 4.99
N ARG A 57 -4.30 14.73 5.92
CA ARG A 57 -4.68 15.19 7.27
C ARG A 57 -3.51 15.40 8.20
N VAL A 58 -2.50 14.53 8.11
CA VAL A 58 -1.30 14.57 8.96
C VAL A 58 -0.09 14.81 8.06
N PRO A 59 0.69 15.89 8.28
CA PRO A 59 1.96 16.13 7.59
C PRO A 59 2.90 14.92 7.73
N VAL A 60 3.68 14.60 6.70
CA VAL A 60 4.49 13.37 6.67
C VAL A 60 5.51 13.34 7.80
N GLU A 61 6.12 14.49 8.05
CA GLU A 61 7.12 14.76 9.08
C GLU A 61 6.62 14.50 10.51
N ASP A 62 5.31 14.58 10.75
CA ASP A 62 4.73 14.41 12.09
C ASP A 62 4.23 12.98 12.34
N ARG A 63 4.07 12.17 11.29
CA ARG A 63 3.36 10.86 11.38
C ARG A 63 4.04 9.87 12.30
N ASP A 64 5.35 9.74 12.21
CA ASP A 64 6.10 8.81 13.07
C ASP A 64 6.02 9.24 14.54
N ALA A 65 6.06 10.56 14.80
CA ALA A 65 5.86 11.09 16.15
C ALA A 65 4.45 10.82 16.66
N PHE A 66 3.41 10.96 15.83
CA PHE A 66 2.04 10.60 16.21
C PHE A 66 1.91 9.11 16.53
N LEU A 67 2.42 8.24 15.67
CA LEU A 67 2.37 6.79 15.88
C LEU A 67 3.13 6.37 17.16
N LEU A 68 4.30 6.97 17.40
CA LEU A 68 5.07 6.72 18.61
C LEU A 68 4.32 7.18 19.87
N ASN A 69 3.70 8.37 19.82
CA ASN A 69 2.88 8.89 20.92
C ASN A 69 1.63 8.02 21.21
N GLU A 70 1.10 7.33 20.19
CA GLU A 70 0.05 6.31 20.32
C GLU A 70 0.58 4.93 20.77
N GLY A 71 1.88 4.82 21.08
CA GLY A 71 2.50 3.60 21.59
C GLY A 71 2.78 2.55 20.52
N LEU A 72 3.01 2.97 19.27
CA LEU A 72 3.60 2.11 18.24
C LEU A 72 5.13 2.13 18.35
N ASP A 73 5.72 0.96 18.54
CA ASP A 73 7.16 0.77 18.39
C ASP A 73 7.48 0.56 16.91
N LEU A 74 8.01 1.61 16.25
CA LEU A 74 8.35 1.58 14.83
C LEU A 74 9.58 0.70 14.55
N ASP A 75 10.54 0.66 15.48
CA ASP A 75 11.75 -0.15 15.36
C ASP A 75 11.45 -1.65 15.57
N GLY A 76 10.38 -1.95 16.31
CA GLY A 76 9.88 -3.31 16.53
C GLY A 76 9.09 -3.91 15.36
N LEU A 77 8.82 -3.14 14.29
CA LEU A 77 8.12 -3.64 13.10
C LEU A 77 9.06 -4.50 12.25
N ASP A 78 8.77 -5.80 12.21
CA ASP A 78 9.70 -6.79 11.67
C ASP A 78 9.17 -7.57 10.47
N ARG A 79 7.93 -7.29 10.06
CA ARG A 79 7.26 -7.89 8.89
C ARG A 79 6.70 -6.84 7.94
N ILE A 80 6.49 -5.62 8.40
CA ILE A 80 6.03 -4.49 7.58
C ILE A 80 7.02 -3.32 7.58
N GLU A 81 7.09 -2.61 6.45
CA GLU A 81 7.73 -1.32 6.29
C GLU A 81 6.65 -0.25 6.03
N ILE A 82 6.63 0.84 6.81
CA ILE A 82 5.65 1.92 6.65
C ILE A 82 6.19 2.98 5.68
N LYS A 83 5.39 3.36 4.67
CA LYS A 83 5.73 4.38 3.66
C LYS A 83 4.70 5.50 3.64
N HIS A 84 5.11 6.68 4.11
CA HIS A 84 4.22 7.84 4.18
C HIS A 84 4.09 8.59 2.85
N ARG A 85 2.86 8.95 2.49
CA ARG A 85 2.54 9.78 1.33
C ARG A 85 1.51 10.86 1.69
N PHE A 86 1.79 12.08 1.24
CA PHE A 86 0.88 13.20 1.39
C PHE A 86 -0.05 13.30 0.17
N GLY A 87 -1.37 13.41 0.40
CA GLY A 87 -2.32 13.66 -0.68
C GLY A 87 -3.77 13.35 -0.31
N ASN A 88 -4.68 14.01 -1.03
CA ASN A 88 -6.11 13.85 -0.85
C ASN A 88 -6.62 12.60 -1.60
N THR A 89 -7.25 11.67 -0.89
CA THR A 89 -7.65 10.37 -1.45
C THR A 89 -8.86 10.46 -2.39
N ALA A 90 -9.62 11.56 -2.39
CA ALA A 90 -10.67 11.82 -3.37
C ALA A 90 -10.15 12.56 -4.61
N VAL A 91 -8.83 12.81 -4.71
CA VAL A 91 -8.22 13.49 -5.85
C VAL A 91 -7.30 12.54 -6.61
N ARG A 92 -7.61 12.31 -7.89
CA ARG A 92 -6.85 11.40 -8.77
C ARG A 92 -5.34 11.66 -8.78
N ARG A 93 -4.95 12.94 -8.82
CA ARG A 93 -3.55 13.37 -8.91
C ARG A 93 -2.69 12.83 -7.75
N SER A 94 -3.29 12.64 -6.58
CA SER A 94 -2.60 12.11 -5.39
C SER A 94 -2.14 10.65 -5.54
N PHE A 95 -2.68 9.92 -6.52
CA PHE A 95 -2.32 8.54 -6.82
C PHE A 95 -1.38 8.38 -8.02
N GLU A 96 -1.10 9.43 -8.78
CA GLU A 96 -0.35 9.33 -10.05
C GLU A 96 1.06 8.77 -9.86
N ASN A 97 1.71 9.15 -8.75
CA ASN A 97 3.05 8.71 -8.39
C ASN A 97 3.07 7.43 -7.53
N LEU A 98 1.93 6.78 -7.33
CA LEU A 98 1.85 5.53 -6.58
C LEU A 98 1.87 4.33 -7.53
N PRO A 99 2.51 3.22 -7.13
CA PRO A 99 2.55 1.99 -7.90
C PRO A 99 1.22 1.23 -7.81
N MET A 100 0.09 1.86 -8.21
CA MET A 100 -1.26 1.34 -7.97
C MET A 100 -1.45 -0.13 -8.34
N HIS A 101 -0.88 -0.58 -9.45
CA HIS A 101 -0.94 -1.95 -9.94
C HIS A 101 -0.19 -3.01 -9.10
N GLU A 102 0.70 -2.58 -8.20
CA GLU A 102 1.47 -3.46 -7.33
C GLU A 102 0.80 -3.65 -5.97
N PHE A 103 -0.18 -2.81 -5.61
CA PHE A 103 -0.89 -2.98 -4.35
C PHE A 103 -1.75 -4.24 -4.39
N THR A 104 -1.49 -5.14 -3.45
CA THR A 104 -2.25 -6.39 -3.25
C THR A 104 -3.58 -6.13 -2.57
N SER A 105 -3.67 -5.04 -1.78
CA SER A 105 -4.88 -4.64 -1.07
C SER A 105 -4.93 -3.15 -0.83
N VAL A 106 -6.14 -2.59 -0.77
CA VAL A 106 -6.39 -1.18 -0.45
C VAL A 106 -7.41 -1.11 0.68
N LEU A 107 -7.03 -0.44 1.77
CA LEU A 107 -7.90 -0.12 2.90
C LEU A 107 -8.31 1.33 2.77
N ILE A 108 -9.62 1.60 2.76
CA ILE A 108 -10.16 2.96 2.75
C ILE A 108 -10.74 3.20 4.14
N PHE A 109 -10.12 4.10 4.90
CA PHE A 109 -10.59 4.47 6.23
C PHE A 109 -11.63 5.57 6.12
N SER A 110 -12.74 5.36 6.83
CA SER A 110 -13.71 6.43 7.06
C SER A 110 -13.12 7.45 8.02
N GLU A 111 -13.13 8.71 7.61
CA GLU A 111 -12.53 9.84 8.33
C GLU A 111 -13.50 10.47 9.36
N SER A 112 -14.50 9.69 9.80
CA SER A 112 -15.61 10.09 10.67
C SER A 112 -15.20 10.63 12.04
N SER A 113 -13.93 10.52 12.44
CA SER A 113 -13.44 11.12 13.68
C SER A 113 -13.23 12.64 13.60
N LEU A 114 -13.17 13.23 12.40
CA LEU A 114 -12.93 14.66 12.20
C LEU A 114 -14.10 15.39 11.52
N GLU A 115 -14.96 14.68 10.77
CA GLU A 115 -16.08 15.29 10.06
C GLU A 115 -17.36 15.23 10.92
N GLN A 116 -17.95 16.39 11.22
CA GLN A 116 -19.25 16.49 11.88
C GLN A 116 -20.41 15.90 11.05
N ASP A 117 -20.18 15.63 9.75
CA ASP A 117 -21.15 15.08 8.81
C ASP A 117 -20.74 13.69 8.31
N ALA A 118 -21.39 12.65 8.85
CA ALA A 118 -21.21 11.27 8.38
C ALA A 118 -21.43 11.11 6.86
N MET A 119 -22.36 11.89 6.28
CA MET A 119 -22.66 11.89 4.85
C MET A 119 -21.51 12.40 3.98
N SER A 120 -20.73 13.37 4.49
CA SER A 120 -19.54 13.90 3.80
C SER A 120 -18.43 12.83 3.74
N SER A 121 -18.18 12.17 4.87
CA SER A 121 -17.21 11.07 4.95
C SER A 121 -17.56 9.89 4.03
N ASP A 122 -18.84 9.52 3.92
CA ASP A 122 -19.27 8.45 3.01
C ASP A 122 -19.08 8.84 1.54
N SER A 123 -19.39 10.09 1.19
CA SER A 123 -19.20 10.61 -0.16
C SER A 123 -17.71 10.60 -0.55
N HIS A 124 -16.82 10.98 0.37
CA HIS A 124 -15.37 10.95 0.18
C HIS A 124 -14.83 9.52 0.02
N ASN A 125 -15.31 8.58 0.84
CA ASN A 125 -14.94 7.17 0.75
C ASN A 125 -15.37 6.56 -0.58
N LEU A 126 -16.59 6.87 -1.04
CA LEU A 126 -17.10 6.39 -2.32
C LEU A 126 -16.30 6.99 -3.49
N ALA A 127 -15.99 8.28 -3.45
CA ALA A 127 -15.14 8.93 -4.44
C ALA A 127 -13.74 8.26 -4.50
N THR A 128 -13.12 8.04 -3.34
CA THR A 128 -11.85 7.33 -3.21
C THR A 128 -11.93 5.93 -3.82
N LEU A 129 -12.98 5.15 -3.49
CA LEU A 129 -13.20 3.80 -4.00
C LEU A 129 -13.34 3.77 -5.53
N LEU A 130 -14.15 4.67 -6.09
CA LEU A 130 -14.35 4.77 -7.53
C LEU A 130 -13.05 5.13 -8.25
N LEU A 131 -12.27 6.06 -7.70
CA LEU A 131 -10.97 6.45 -8.25
C LEU A 131 -9.95 5.33 -8.21
N VAL A 132 -9.81 4.65 -7.06
CA VAL A 132 -8.90 3.49 -6.93
C VAL A 132 -9.27 2.41 -7.95
N ARG A 133 -10.57 2.10 -8.09
CA ARG A 133 -11.06 1.14 -9.08
C ARG A 133 -10.73 1.56 -10.51
N ASP A 134 -10.96 2.82 -10.88
CA ASP A 134 -10.65 3.33 -12.22
C ASP A 134 -9.14 3.27 -12.51
N LEU A 135 -8.31 3.67 -11.56
CA LEU A 135 -6.85 3.63 -11.67
C LEU A 135 -6.32 2.21 -11.83
N HIS A 136 -6.89 1.23 -11.13
CA HIS A 136 -6.56 -0.18 -11.32
C HIS A 136 -7.01 -0.71 -12.68
N GLN A 137 -8.22 -0.36 -13.14
CA GLN A 137 -8.74 -0.80 -14.45
C GLN A 137 -7.90 -0.27 -15.62
N ILE A 138 -7.53 1.02 -15.59
CA ILE A 138 -6.71 1.64 -16.64
C ILE A 138 -5.32 0.99 -16.70
N LYS A 139 -4.65 0.82 -15.56
CA LYS A 139 -3.29 0.24 -15.54
C LYS A 139 -3.29 -1.26 -15.90
N THR A 140 -4.34 -2.00 -15.55
CA THR A 140 -4.52 -3.40 -16.00
C THR A 140 -4.71 -3.46 -17.52
N ALA A 141 -5.53 -2.57 -18.09
CA ALA A 141 -5.74 -2.50 -19.54
C ALA A 141 -4.46 -2.12 -20.31
N VAL A 142 -3.68 -1.17 -19.80
CA VAL A 142 -2.38 -0.78 -20.38
C VAL A 142 -1.38 -1.94 -20.32
N SER A 143 -1.30 -2.64 -19.19
CA SER A 143 -0.39 -3.79 -19.02
C SER A 143 -0.73 -4.94 -19.98
N ARG A 144 -2.03 -5.24 -20.15
CA ARG A 144 -2.51 -6.22 -21.14
C ARG A 144 -2.14 -5.81 -22.57
N LYS A 145 -2.32 -4.53 -22.94
CA LYS A 145 -1.93 -4.00 -24.26
C LYS A 145 -0.42 -4.11 -24.51
N LYS A 146 0.41 -3.76 -23.52
CA LYS A 146 1.88 -3.91 -23.61
C LYS A 146 2.30 -5.37 -23.79
N MET A 147 1.70 -6.29 -23.03
CA MET A 147 1.99 -7.73 -23.14
C MET A 147 1.60 -8.28 -24.52
N ALA A 148 0.40 -7.96 -25.01
CA ALA A 148 -0.04 -8.34 -26.35
C ALA A 148 0.88 -7.81 -27.47
N SER A 149 1.35 -6.56 -27.33
CA SER A 149 2.31 -5.96 -28.27
C SER A 149 3.65 -6.68 -28.28
N ARG A 150 4.20 -7.05 -27.11
CA ARG A 150 5.47 -7.80 -27.00
C ARG A 150 5.37 -9.20 -27.62
N ILE A 151 4.26 -9.91 -27.39
CA ILE A 151 4.01 -11.23 -27.98
C ILE A 151 3.94 -11.13 -29.50
N SER A 152 3.20 -10.13 -30.02
CA SER A 152 3.11 -9.89 -31.47
C SER A 152 4.47 -9.57 -32.10
N LEU A 153 5.31 -8.78 -31.41
CA LEU A 153 6.65 -8.46 -31.89
C LEU A 153 7.57 -9.71 -31.92
N GLY A 154 7.52 -10.54 -30.88
CA GLY A 154 8.30 -11.78 -30.80
C GLY A 154 7.93 -12.83 -31.87
N LEU A 155 6.62 -12.95 -32.18
CA LEU A 155 6.13 -13.80 -33.27
C LEU A 155 6.60 -13.32 -34.65
N LYS A 156 6.56 -12.00 -34.91
CA LYS A 156 7.05 -11.40 -36.16
C LYS A 156 8.56 -11.56 -36.35
N MET A 157 9.33 -11.58 -35.26
CA MET A 157 10.77 -11.81 -35.33
C MET A 157 11.09 -13.28 -35.67
N HIS A 158 10.34 -14.25 -35.15
CA HIS A 158 10.54 -15.67 -35.49
C HIS A 158 10.23 -15.96 -36.97
N GLN A 159 9.19 -15.33 -37.54
CA GLN A 159 8.83 -15.49 -38.96
C GLN A 159 9.81 -14.84 -39.95
N LYS A 160 10.80 -14.08 -39.47
CA LYS A 160 11.79 -13.37 -40.31
C LYS A 160 13.16 -14.05 -40.33
N VAL A 161 13.32 -15.13 -39.57
CA VAL A 161 14.56 -15.89 -39.41
C VAL A 161 14.51 -17.23 -40.15
N GLU A 162 13.36 -17.57 -40.75
CA GLU A 162 13.20 -18.62 -41.77
C GLU A 162 13.17 -18.00 -43.18
#